data_AF-A0A925W0N7-F1
#
_entry.id   AF-A0A925W0N7-F1
#
_cell.length_a   1.000
_cell.length_b   1.000
_cell.length_c   1.000
_cell.angle_alpha   90.00
_cell.angle_beta   90.00
_cell.angle_gamma   90.00
#
_symmetry.space_group_name_H-M   'P 1'
#
loop_
_entity.id
_entity.type
_entity.pdbx_description
1 polymer ?
#
loop_
_entity_poly.entity_id
_entity_poly.type
_entity_poly.pdbx_seq_one_letter_code
_entity_poly.pdbx_strand_id
1 'polypeptide(L)' 'VKHGLGEKIIVFKFKRRKNYARKQGHRQKFTEVRIKEITLG' A
#
# COMPACT_ATOMS: atom_id res chain seq x y z
N VAL A 1 9.51 12.26 12.21
CA VAL A 1 9.31 11.32 11.08
C VAL A 1 8.23 10.35 11.52
N LYS A 2 7.11 10.29 10.80
CA LYS A 2 5.99 9.42 11.14
C LYS A 2 5.99 8.24 10.18
N HIS A 3 5.79 7.04 10.71
CA HIS A 3 5.63 5.82 9.91
C HIS A 3 4.20 5.33 10.08
N GLY A 4 3.56 4.98 8.98
CA GLY A 4 2.14 4.62 8.97
C GLY A 4 1.81 3.54 7.95
N LEU A 5 0.59 3.02 8.09
CA LEU A 5 -0.04 2.15 7.12
C LEU A 5 -1.12 2.95 6.41
N GLY A 6 -1.11 2.91 5.08
CA GLY A 6 -2.13 3.51 4.26
C GLY A 6 -3.46 2.78 4.34
N GLU A 7 -4.38 3.23 3.50
CA GLU A 7 -5.72 2.65 3.39
C GLU A 7 -5.66 1.17 3.00
N LYS A 8 -6.70 0.43 3.41
CA LYS A 8 -6.79 -1.00 3.14
C LYS A 8 -7.28 -1.22 1.72
N ILE A 9 -6.40 -1.70 0.86
CA ILE A 9 -6.75 -2.12 -0.49
C ILE A 9 -7.10 -3.61 -0.45
N ILE A 10 -8.23 -3.98 -1.05
CA ILE A 10 -8.67 -5.38 -1.12
C ILE A 10 -8.22 -5.95 -2.47
N VAL A 11 -7.27 -6.88 -2.45
CA VAL A 11 -6.84 -7.63 -3.63
C VAL A 11 -7.64 -8.92 -3.70
N PHE A 12 -8.46 -9.06 -4.74
CA PHE A 12 -9.25 -10.26 -5.00
C PHE A 12 -8.77 -10.96 -6.27
N LYS A 13 -8.45 -12.25 -6.16
CA LYS A 13 -8.08 -13.11 -7.28
C LYS A 13 -9.13 -14.19 -7.44
N PHE A 14 -9.66 -14.36 -8.65
CA PHE A 14 -10.67 -15.36 -8.96
C PHE A 14 -10.34 -16.09 -10.27
N LYS A 15 -10.58 -17.39 -10.32
CA LYS A 15 -10.55 -18.19 -11.56
C LYS A 15 -11.84 -19.01 -11.68
N ARG A 16 -12.55 -18.81 -12.79
CA ARG A 16 -13.83 -19.48 -13.09
C ARG A 16 -13.64 -21.00 -13.19
N ARG A 17 -14.56 -21.77 -12.59
CA ARG A 17 -14.60 -23.26 -12.61
C ARG A 17 -13.35 -23.96 -12.05
N LYS A 18 -12.53 -23.26 -11.26
CA LYS A 18 -11.34 -23.83 -10.62
C LYS A 18 -11.43 -23.83 -9.08
N ASN A 19 -12.61 -23.52 -8.53
CA ASN A 19 -12.82 -23.33 -7.08
C ASN A 19 -11.74 -22.43 -6.44
N TYR A 20 -11.21 -21.49 -7.21
CA TYR A 20 -10.12 -20.62 -6.79
C TYR A 20 -10.66 -19.21 -6.63
N ALA A 21 -10.76 -18.79 -5.37
CA ALA A 21 -11.01 -17.43 -4.95
C ALA A 21 -10.07 -17.10 -3.78
N ARG A 22 -9.36 -15.99 -3.86
CA ARG A 22 -8.48 -15.50 -2.79
C ARG A 22 -8.74 -14.02 -2.57
N LYS A 23 -8.98 -13.64 -1.32
CA LYS A 23 -9.14 -12.25 -0.88
C LYS A 23 -8.04 -11.93 0.11
N GLN A 24 -7.20 -10.97 -0.22
CA GLN A 24 -6.12 -10.51 0.65
C GLN A 24 -6.20 -9.00 0.81
N GLY A 25 -6.04 -8.51 2.04
CA GLY A 25 -5.85 -7.08 2.28
C GLY A 25 -4.39 -6.71 2.05
N HIS A 26 -4.17 -5.61 1.33
CA HIS A 26 -2.89 -4.92 1.26
C HIS A 26 -3.02 -3.57 1.95
N ARG A 27 -2.05 -3.21 2.79
CA ARG A 27 -1.91 -1.86 3.32
C ARG A 27 -0.52 -1.38 2.96
N GLN A 28 -0.44 -0.29 2.20
CA GLN A 28 0.86 0.22 1.79
C GLN A 28 1.54 0.90 2.97
N LYS A 29 2.78 0.52 3.26
CA LYS A 29 3.60 1.23 4.26
C LYS A 29 4.00 2.58 3.70
N PHE A 30 3.89 3.63 4.50
CA PHE A 30 4.37 4.95 4.12
C PHE A 30 5.17 5.59 5.24
N THR A 31 6.02 6.53 4.84
CA THR A 31 6.82 7.35 5.73
C THR A 31 6.56 8.81 5.38
N GLU A 32 6.25 9.60 6.39
CA GLU A 32 6.08 11.04 6.26
C GLU A 32 7.43 11.74 6.46
N VAL A 33 7.83 12.50 5.44
CA VAL A 33 9.05 13.30 5.44
C VAL A 33 8.69 14.78 5.25
N ARG A 34 9.31 15.64 6.07
CA ARG A 34 9.20 17.09 5.94
C ARG A 34 10.50 17.61 5.33
N ILE A 35 10.39 18.22 4.15
CA ILE A 35 11.52 18.89 3.52
C ILE A 35 11.74 20.22 4.26
N LYS A 36 12.95 20.42 4.78
CA LYS A 36 13.31 21.62 5.56
C LYS A 36 13.89 22.72 4.68
N GLU A 37 14.74 22.33 3.74
CA GLU A 37 15.47 23.24 2.87
C GLU A 37 15.79 22.49 1.58
N ILE A 38 15.84 23.24 0.47
CA ILE A 38 16.27 22.74 -0.84
C ILE A 38 17.34 23.71 -1.33
N THR A 39 18.58 23.26 -1.42
CA THR A 39 19.69 24.02 -2.00
C THR A 39 19.86 23.62 -3.46
N LEU A 40 19.86 24.59 -4.37
CA LEU A 40 20.31 24.40 -5.75
C LEU A 40 21.83 24.55 -5.79
N GLY A 41 22.51 23.55 -6.35
CA GLY A 41 23.97 23.55 -6.56
C GLY A 41 24.37 24.35 -7.79
#